data_AF-A0A535XVA7-F1
#
_entry.id   AF-A0A535XVA7-F1
#
_cell.length_a   1.000
_cell.length_b   1.000
_cell.length_c   1.000
_cell.angle_alpha   90.00
_cell.angle_beta   90.00
_cell.angle_gamma   90.00
#
_symmetry.space_group_name_H-M   'P 1'
#
loop_
_entity.id
_entity.type
_entity.pdbx_description
1 polymer ?
#
loop_
_entity_poly.entity_id
_entity_poly.type
_entity_poly.pdbx_seq_one_letter_code
_entity_poly.pdbx_strand_id
1 'polypeptide(L)' 'MLRAALRRFSINPRDPLLRTHKRKGELAGYWAFSVADDPRVVFRWEGEVAFLVGLGSHDEVY' A
#
# COMPACT_ATOMS: atom_id res chain seq x y z
N MET A 1 -5.08 3.29 -13.25
CA MET A 1 -4.96 2.25 -12.20
C MET A 1 -4.95 2.82 -10.78
N LEU A 2 -4.07 3.78 -10.43
CA LEU A 2 -3.97 4.36 -9.07
C LEU A 2 -5.30 4.78 -8.44
N ARG A 3 -6.11 5.58 -9.13
CA ARG A 3 -7.42 6.02 -8.61
C ARG A 3 -8.37 4.87 -8.27
N ALA A 4 -8.33 3.78 -9.03
CA ALA A 4 -9.16 2.61 -8.77
C ALA A 4 -8.66 1.82 -7.56
N ALA A 5 -7.34 1.67 -7.42
CA ALA A 5 -6.72 1.06 -6.26
C ALA A 5 -7.02 1.86 -4.97
N LEU A 6 -6.94 3.19 -5.01
CA LEU A 6 -7.29 4.05 -3.88
C LEU A 6 -8.77 3.92 -3.48
N ARG A 7 -9.69 3.90 -4.44
CA ARG A 7 -11.11 3.67 -4.15
C ARG A 7 -11.37 2.30 -3.55
N ARG A 8 -10.70 1.26 -4.07
CA ARG A 8 -10.82 -0.09 -3.51
C ARG A 8 -10.27 -0.14 -2.09
N PHE A 9 -9.11 0.49 -1.86
CA PHE A 9 -8.49 0.59 -0.54
C PHE A 9 -9.37 1.35 0.45
N SER A 10 -10.02 2.44 0.04
CA SER A 10 -10.93 3.21 0.92
C SER A 10 -12.20 2.44 1.28
N ILE A 11 -12.62 1.45 0.48
CA ILE A 11 -13.78 0.59 0.77
C ILE A 11 -13.35 -0.61 1.62
N ASN A 12 -12.30 -1.30 1.21
CA ASN A 12 -11.76 -2.47 1.89
C ASN A 12 -10.23 -2.52 1.74
N PRO A 13 -9.46 -2.08 2.76
CA PRO A 13 -8.00 -2.14 2.75
C PRO A 13 -7.41 -3.55 2.60
N ARG A 14 -8.22 -4.59 2.87
CA ARG A 14 -7.85 -6.00 2.74
C ARG A 14 -8.41 -6.68 1.49
N ASP A 15 -8.90 -5.91 0.51
CA ASP A 15 -9.33 -6.47 -0.76
C ASP A 15 -8.17 -7.30 -1.38
N PRO A 16 -8.40 -8.58 -1.75
CA PRO A 16 -7.35 -9.45 -2.28
C PRO A 16 -6.61 -8.88 -3.49
N LEU A 17 -7.27 -8.04 -4.30
CA LEU A 17 -6.66 -7.42 -5.48
C LEU A 17 -5.64 -6.34 -5.12
N LEU A 18 -5.70 -5.79 -3.89
CA LEU A 18 -4.72 -4.84 -3.39
C LEU A 18 -3.45 -5.53 -2.88
N ARG A 19 -3.51 -6.83 -2.56
CA ARG A 19 -2.38 -7.61 -2.01
C ARG A 19 -1.70 -6.88 -0.83
N THR A 20 -2.51 -6.23 0.01
CA THR A 20 -2.03 -5.41 1.12
C THR A 20 -1.24 -6.25 2.12
N HIS A 21 -0.02 -5.85 2.45
CA HIS A 21 0.83 -6.57 3.38
C HIS A 21 1.69 -5.61 4.21
N LYS A 22 2.02 -6.06 5.44
CA LYS A 22 2.95 -5.36 6.32
C LYS A 22 4.37 -5.60 5.82
N ARG A 23 5.17 -4.54 5.83
CA ARG A 23 6.59 -4.63 5.50
C ARG A 23 7.41 -5.05 6.73
N LYS A 24 8.59 -5.60 6.47
CA LYS A 24 9.53 -6.15 7.47
C LYS A 24 10.88 -5.43 7.34
N GLY A 25 11.80 -5.66 8.27
CA GLY A 25 13.13 -5.04 8.27
C GLY A 25 13.08 -3.57 8.69
N GLU A 26 13.87 -2.72 8.03
CA GLU A 26 13.95 -1.27 8.31
C GLU A 26 12.62 -0.54 8.12
N LEU A 27 11.71 -1.13 7.35
CA LEU A 27 10.37 -0.59 7.09
C LEU A 27 9.30 -1.28 7.93
N ALA A 28 9.70 -1.92 9.04
CA ALA A 28 8.80 -2.45 10.04
C ALA A 28 7.92 -1.32 10.63
N GLY A 29 6.63 -1.34 10.28
CA GLY A 29 5.69 -0.27 10.64
C GLY A 29 4.95 0.28 9.43
N TYR A 30 5.54 0.14 8.24
CA TYR A 30 4.89 0.45 6.98
C TYR A 30 4.17 -0.77 6.40
N TRP A 31 3.23 -0.45 5.52
CA TRP A 31 2.44 -1.37 4.74
C TRP A 31 2.54 -0.96 3.28
N ALA A 32 2.25 -1.91 2.39
CA ALA A 32 2.16 -1.64 0.97
C ALA A 32 0.96 -2.33 0.34
N PHE A 33 0.37 -1.70 -0.66
CA PHE A 33 -0.63 -2.31 -1.53
C PHE A 33 -0.32 -2.04 -3.01
N SER A 34 -0.70 -2.98 -3.86
CA SER A 34 -0.51 -2.95 -5.31
C SER A 34 -1.52 -2.03 -6.00
N VAL A 35 -1.02 -1.22 -6.94
CA VAL A 35 -1.85 -0.36 -7.80
C VAL A 35 -2.20 -1.07 -9.13
N ALA A 36 -1.33 -1.98 -9.57
CA ALA A 36 -1.49 -2.87 -10.73
C ALA A 36 -0.49 -4.04 -10.58
N ASP A 37 0.27 -4.36 -11.64
CA ASP A 37 1.26 -5.44 -11.60
C ASP A 37 2.54 -5.09 -10.84
N ASP A 38 3.01 -3.85 -10.93
CA ASP A 38 4.28 -3.43 -10.33
C ASP A 38 4.16 -2.30 -9.29
N PRO A 39 3.59 -1.11 -9.60
CA PRO A 39 3.65 0.01 -8.66
C PRO A 39 2.88 -0.27 -7.37
N ARG A 40 3.48 0.12 -6.24
CA ARG A 40 2.93 -0.02 -4.89
C ARG A 40 2.81 1.35 -4.23
N VAL A 41 1.75 1.50 -3.45
CA VAL A 41 1.62 2.60 -2.49
C VAL A 41 2.16 2.11 -1.15
N VAL A 42 3.10 2.87 -0.58
CA VAL A 42 3.59 2.67 0.79
C VAL A 42 2.82 3.58 1.72
N PHE A 43 2.37 3.03 2.84
CA PHE A 43 1.58 3.76 3.81
C PHE A 43 1.83 3.25 5.23
N ARG A 44 1.35 3.98 6.23
CA ARG A 44 1.31 3.54 7.62
C ARG A 44 -0.06 3.82 8.23
N TRP A 45 -0.41 3.04 9.24
CA TRP A 45 -1.62 3.26 10.03
C TRP A 45 -1.31 4.18 11.21
N GLU A 46 -2.19 5.15 11.45
CA GLU A 46 -2.27 5.90 12.70
C GLU A 46 -3.74 5.86 13.16
N GLY A 47 -4.04 4.95 14.08
CA GLY A 47 -5.42 4.60 14.42
C GLY A 47 -6.16 4.04 13.19
N GLU A 48 -7.26 4.70 12.82
CA GLU A 48 -8.09 4.33 11.66
C GLU A 48 -7.66 5.05 10.37
N VAL A 49 -6.66 5.93 10.43
CA VAL A 49 -6.19 6.71 9.29
C VAL A 49 -5.00 6.03 8.63
N ALA A 50 -5.05 5.88 7.31
CA ALA A 50 -3.92 5.44 6.49
C ALA A 50 -3.20 6.64 5.88
N PHE A 51 -1.97 6.89 6.29
CA PHE A 51 -1.11 7.93 5.73
C PHE A 51 -0.29 7.37 4.58
N LEU A 52 -0.55 7.83 3.36
CA LEU A 52 0.22 7.44 2.17
C LEU A 52 1.53 8.24 2.14
N VAL A 53 2.66 7.53 2.16
CA VAL A 53 4.00 8.15 2.31
C VAL A 53 4.89 7.96 1.08
N GLY A 54 4.48 7.11 0.13
CA GLY A 54 5.24 6.86 -1.08
C GLY A 54 4.44 6.11 -2.14
N LEU A 55 4.87 6.26 -3.39
CA LEU A 55 4.41 5.53 -4.56
C LEU A 55 5.64 5.20 -5.41
N GLY A 56 5.87 3.93 -5.69
CA GLY A 56 7.06 3.47 -6.45
C GLY A 56 6.92 2.03 -6.93
N SER A 57 7.85 1.57 -7.76
CA SER A 57 7.89 0.17 -8.25
C SER A 57 8.32 -0.81 -7.15
N HIS A 58 8.29 -2.12 -7.42
CA HIS A 58 8.81 -3.13 -6.47
C HIS A 58 10.29 -2.88 -6.08
N ASP A 59 11.08 -2.36 -7.01
CA ASP A 59 12.54 -2.17 -6.91
C ASP A 59 12.97 -0.87 -6.20
N GLU A 60 12.10 0.14 -6.11
CA GLU A 60 12.39 1.39 -5.37
C GLU A 60 11.99 1.31 -3.90
N VAL A 61 11.28 0.24 -3.54
CA VAL A 61 10.64 0.10 -2.24
C VAL A 61 11.39 -0.93 -1.40
N TYR A 62 12.20 -1.83 -1.99
CA TYR A 62 13.08 -2.79 -1.30
C TYR A 62 14.56 -2.47 -1.45
#